data_AF-A0A1G6ZHP6-F1
#
_entry.id   AF-A0A1G6ZHP6-F1
#
_cell.length_a   1.000
_cell.length_b   1.000
_cell.length_c   1.000
_cell.angle_alpha   90.00
_cell.angle_beta   90.00
_cell.angle_gamma   90.00
#
_symmetry.space_group_name_H-M   'P 1'
#
loop_
_entity.id
_entity.type
_entity.pdbx_description
1 polymer ?
#
loop_
_entity_poly.entity_id
_entity_poly.type
_entity_poly.pdbx_seq_one_letter_code
_entity_poly.pdbx_strand_id
1 'polypeptide(L)'
;MNDRIESFSTPAALIKGIHDFLAQERAGLTHVNYRLVNTDGSETDWFFNAHLSFEDQQFCLINAETGALYRQCRPEELAEIKIRPYYRARCIGFKNIVFKLLPSPAKEKNDDQS
;
A
#
# COMPACT_ATOMS: atom_id res chain seq x y z
N MET A 1 -20.63 2.61 3.10
CA MET A 1 -19.79 2.05 2.01
C MET A 1 -18.77 1.17 2.68
N ASN A 2 -18.66 -0.11 2.31
CA ASN A 2 -17.66 -1.00 2.90
C ASN A 2 -16.35 -0.82 2.13
N ASP A 3 -15.28 -0.46 2.85
CA ASP A 3 -13.93 -0.46 2.32
C ASP A 3 -13.52 -1.91 1.99
N ARG A 4 -12.79 -2.11 0.89
CA ARG A 4 -12.19 -3.41 0.58
C ARG A 4 -10.90 -3.52 1.38
N ILE A 5 -10.75 -4.57 2.17
CA ILE A 5 -9.58 -4.81 3.01
C ILE A 5 -8.94 -6.13 2.60
N GLU A 6 -7.64 -6.10 2.31
CA GLU A 6 -6.83 -7.28 2.02
C GLU A 6 -5.60 -7.30 2.93
N SER A 7 -5.23 -8.47 3.42
CA SER A 7 -4.13 -8.66 4.37
C SER A 7 -3.09 -9.61 3.82
N PHE A 8 -1.81 -9.26 3.99
CA PHE A 8 -0.68 -10.00 3.42
C PHE A 8 0.36 -10.30 4.50
N SER A 9 1.01 -11.46 4.41
CA SER A 9 2.03 -11.89 5.38
C SER A 9 3.44 -11.37 5.07
N THR A 10 3.68 -10.84 3.87
CA THR A 10 4.99 -10.32 3.46
C THR A 10 4.86 -9.04 2.63
N PRO A 11 5.88 -8.15 2.66
CA PRO A 11 5.88 -6.94 1.83
C PRO A 11 5.80 -7.25 0.34
N ALA A 12 6.48 -8.30 -0.11
CA ALA A 12 6.47 -8.76 -1.50
C ALA A 12 5.07 -9.23 -1.95
N ALA A 13 4.35 -9.97 -1.09
CA ALA A 13 2.98 -10.37 -1.39
C ALA A 13 2.03 -9.17 -1.41
N LEU A 14 2.23 -8.21 -0.50
CA LEU A 14 1.45 -6.98 -0.44
C LEU A 14 1.58 -6.16 -1.73
N ILE A 15 2.82 -5.87 -2.17
CA ILE A 15 3.04 -5.10 -3.39
C ILE A 15 2.48 -5.82 -4.63
N LYS A 16 2.66 -7.15 -4.70
CA LYS A 16 2.10 -7.96 -5.76
C LYS A 16 0.57 -7.90 -5.77
N GLY A 17 -0.08 -7.98 -4.61
CA GLY A 17 -1.53 -7.88 -4.48
C GLY A 17 -2.07 -6.53 -4.97
N ILE A 18 -1.38 -5.44 -4.62
CA ILE A 18 -1.70 -4.10 -5.13
C ILE A 18 -1.58 -4.05 -6.66
N HIS A 19 -0.47 -4.55 -7.22
CA HIS A 19 -0.23 -4.53 -8.66
C HIS A 19 -1.22 -5.41 -9.42
N ASP A 20 -1.53 -6.61 -8.92
CA ASP A 20 -2.52 -7.51 -9.51
C ASP A 20 -3.90 -6.84 -9.54
N PHE A 21 -4.30 -6.17 -8.43
CA PHE A 21 -5.53 -5.40 -8.37
C PHE A 21 -5.56 -4.28 -9.41
N LEU A 22 -4.52 -3.45 -9.47
CA LEU A 22 -4.44 -2.35 -10.43
C LEU A 22 -4.40 -2.83 -11.89
N ALA A 23 -3.80 -3.99 -12.15
CA ALA A 23 -3.77 -4.61 -13.47
C ALA A 23 -5.16 -5.09 -13.90
N GLN A 24 -5.96 -5.67 -12.98
CA GLN A 24 -7.36 -6.04 -13.23
C GLN A 24 -8.22 -4.82 -13.54
N GLU A 25 -7.95 -3.71 -12.85
CA GLU A 25 -8.68 -2.44 -12.98
C GLU A 25 -8.14 -1.54 -14.11
N ARG A 26 -7.09 -1.96 -14.83
CA ARG A 26 -6.35 -1.13 -15.80
C ARG A 26 -7.24 -0.51 -16.87
N ALA A 27 -8.31 -1.20 -17.26
CA ALA A 27 -9.28 -0.70 -18.22
C ALA A 27 -10.05 0.50 -17.65
N GLY A 28 -9.58 1.71 -17.95
CA GLY A 28 -10.23 2.96 -17.55
C GLY A 28 -9.64 3.63 -16.32
N LEU A 29 -8.68 2.99 -15.63
CA LEU A 29 -7.87 3.61 -14.60
C LEU A 29 -7.04 4.75 -15.19
N THR A 30 -7.13 5.94 -14.61
CA THR A 30 -6.37 7.13 -15.04
C THR A 30 -5.19 7.43 -14.14
N HIS A 31 -5.41 7.37 -12.83
CA HIS A 31 -4.37 7.55 -11.82
C HIS A 31 -4.74 6.84 -10.52
N VAL A 32 -3.75 6.68 -9.64
CA VAL A 32 -3.92 6.08 -8.32
C VAL A 32 -3.33 7.01 -7.28
N ASN A 33 -4.11 7.30 -6.25
CA ASN A 33 -3.62 8.02 -5.08
C ASN A 33 -3.32 7.02 -3.96
N TYR A 34 -2.27 7.31 -3.20
CA TYR A 34 -1.81 6.45 -2.10
C TYR A 34 -1.81 7.22 -0.79
N ARG A 35 -2.07 6.52 0.30
CA ARG A 35 -1.85 6.99 1.66
C ARG A 35 -1.20 5.88 2.47
N LEU A 36 -0.22 6.23 3.26
CA LEU A 36 0.47 5.29 4.14
C LEU A 36 -0.07 5.45 5.58
N VAL A 37 -0.30 4.33 6.25
CA VAL A 37 -0.61 4.27 7.68
C VAL A 37 0.56 3.60 8.37
N ASN A 38 1.17 4.31 9.31
CA ASN A 38 2.32 3.81 10.06
C ASN A 38 1.87 2.87 11.19
N THR A 39 2.81 2.09 11.73
CA THR A 39 2.54 1.15 12.85
C THR A 39 2.09 1.83 14.14
N ASP A 40 2.37 3.13 14.31
CA ASP A 40 1.88 3.95 15.43
C ASP A 40 0.47 4.50 15.21
N GLY A 41 -0.16 4.21 14.06
CA GLY A 41 -1.49 4.69 13.67
C GLY A 41 -1.52 6.07 13.03
N SER A 42 -0.38 6.76 12.90
CA SER A 42 -0.30 8.01 12.14
C SER A 42 -0.49 7.78 10.64
N GLU A 43 -1.10 8.75 9.95
CA GLU A 43 -1.33 8.70 8.50
C GLU A 43 -0.59 9.82 7.78
N THR A 44 -0.11 9.53 6.57
CA THR A 44 0.39 10.56 5.66
C THR A 44 -0.77 11.31 4.99
N ASP A 45 -0.45 12.46 4.37
CA ASP A 45 -1.29 13.02 3.32
C ASP A 45 -1.45 12.05 2.14
N TRP A 46 -2.41 12.35 1.24
CA TRP A 46 -2.56 11.59 -0.01
C TRP A 46 -1.46 11.98 -0.99
N PHE A 47 -0.72 10.98 -1.47
CA PHE A 47 0.18 11.10 -2.60
C PHE A 47 -0.62 10.94 -3.88
N PHE A 48 -0.79 12.03 -4.63
CA PHE A 48 -1.62 12.07 -5.83
C PHE A 48 -0.88 11.53 -7.04
N ASN A 49 -1.57 10.71 -7.84
CA ASN A 49 -1.05 10.11 -9.07
C ASN A 49 0.37 9.54 -8.90
N ALA A 50 0.49 8.47 -8.11
CA ALA A 50 1.77 7.88 -7.77
C ALA A 50 1.94 6.46 -8.32
N HIS A 51 3.18 6.05 -8.47
CA HIS A 51 3.61 4.67 -8.65
C HIS A 51 4.20 4.16 -7.35
N LEU A 52 3.80 2.95 -6.95
CA LEU A 52 4.36 2.23 -5.80
C LEU A 52 5.24 1.09 -6.31
N SER A 53 6.49 1.05 -5.87
CA SER A 53 7.40 -0.08 -6.04
C SER A 53 7.93 -0.58 -4.69
N PHE A 54 8.54 -1.76 -4.70
CA PHE A 54 9.24 -2.34 -3.56
C PHE A 54 10.64 -2.75 -4.02
N GLU A 55 11.64 -1.96 -3.64
CA GLU A 55 13.03 -2.06 -4.08
C GLU A 55 13.95 -1.88 -2.87
N ASP A 56 15.06 -2.61 -2.83
CA ASP A 56 16.02 -2.54 -1.71
C ASP A 56 15.37 -2.65 -0.32
N GLN A 57 14.39 -3.56 -0.21
CA GLN A 57 13.60 -3.82 1.00
C GLN A 57 12.82 -2.59 1.50
N GLN A 58 12.50 -1.66 0.62
CA GLN A 58 11.77 -0.43 0.93
C GLN A 58 10.63 -0.21 -0.05
N PHE A 59 9.53 0.36 0.45
CA PHE A 59 8.47 0.89 -0.39
C PHE A 59 8.87 2.26 -0.91
N CYS A 60 8.70 2.46 -2.21
CA CYS A 60 8.99 3.71 -2.90
C CYS A 60 7.71 4.23 -3.55
N LEU A 61 7.28 5.42 -3.15
CA LEU A 61 6.20 6.17 -3.82
C LEU A 61 6.82 7.27 -4.67
N ILE A 62 6.54 7.23 -5.97
CA ILE A 62 7.06 8.16 -6.96
C ILE A 62 5.89 8.82 -7.66
N ASN A 63 5.94 10.14 -7.88
CA ASN A 63 4.96 10.84 -8.70
C ASN A 63 5.02 10.32 -10.15
N ALA A 64 3.88 9.87 -10.68
CA ALA A 64 3.80 9.26 -12.00
C ALA A 64 3.99 10.23 -13.17
N GLU A 65 3.80 11.54 -12.95
CA GLU A 65 3.95 12.58 -13.98
C GLU A 65 5.37 13.14 -14.03
N THR A 66 5.98 13.38 -12.86
CA THR A 66 7.26 14.10 -12.73
C THR A 66 8.43 13.17 -12.44
N GLY A 67 8.18 11.94 -12.01
CA GLY A 67 9.21 11.01 -11.53
C GLY A 67 9.81 11.41 -10.18
N ALA A 68 9.30 12.44 -9.50
CA ALA A 68 9.80 12.88 -8.21
C ALA A 68 9.48 11.84 -7.11
N LEU A 69 10.45 11.57 -6.24
CA LEU A 69 10.23 10.72 -5.07
C LEU A 69 9.32 11.45 -4.07
N TYR A 70 8.17 10.85 -3.76
CA TYR A 70 7.28 11.34 -2.71
C TYR A 70 7.71 10.84 -1.33
N ARG A 71 7.95 9.53 -1.22
CA ARG A 71 8.26 8.89 0.05
C ARG A 71 9.01 7.60 -0.20
N GLN A 72 9.94 7.32 0.70
CA GLN A 72 10.55 6.02 0.88
C GLN A 72 10.37 5.61 2.34
N CYS A 73 10.01 4.36 2.58
CA CYS A 73 9.90 3.82 3.94
C CYS A 73 10.11 2.30 3.95
N ARG A 74 10.50 1.79 5.11
CA ARG A 74 10.68 0.36 5.33
C ARG A 74 9.35 -0.30 5.71
N PRO A 75 9.17 -1.60 5.41
CA PRO A 75 7.95 -2.31 5.76
C PRO A 75 7.61 -2.29 7.25
N GLU A 76 8.61 -2.35 8.13
CA GLU A 76 8.42 -2.32 9.58
C GLU A 76 7.82 -1.00 10.09
N GLU A 77 7.85 0.07 9.29
CA GLU A 77 7.23 1.35 9.63
C GLU A 77 5.74 1.39 9.28
N LEU A 78 5.25 0.46 8.44
CA LEU A 78 3.91 0.50 7.87
C LEU A 78 2.98 -0.56 8.46
N ALA A 79 1.78 -0.12 8.86
CA ALA A 79 0.65 -1.00 9.13
C ALA A 79 -0.18 -1.25 7.86
N GLU A 80 -0.46 -0.20 7.09
CA GLU A 80 -1.39 -0.27 5.96
C GLU A 80 -0.97 0.65 4.81
N ILE A 81 -1.32 0.26 3.59
CA ILE A 81 -1.31 1.10 2.40
C ILE A 81 -2.75 1.22 1.90
N LYS A 82 -3.25 2.46 1.84
CA LYS A 82 -4.57 2.78 1.32
C LYS A 82 -4.42 3.29 -0.11
N ILE A 83 -5.27 2.82 -1.02
CA ILE A 83 -5.30 3.29 -2.41
C ILE A 83 -6.69 3.81 -2.80
N ARG A 84 -6.68 4.82 -3.66
CA ARG A 84 -7.86 5.35 -4.35
C ARG A 84 -7.60 5.36 -5.85
N PRO A 85 -8.12 4.36 -6.59
CA PRO A 85 -8.08 4.38 -8.04
C PRO A 85 -9.09 5.40 -8.59
N TYR A 86 -8.69 6.15 -9.61
CA TYR A 86 -9.54 7.09 -10.34
C TYR A 86 -9.80 6.56 -11.75
N TYR A 87 -11.05 6.64 -12.20
CA TYR A 87 -11.48 6.08 -13.48
C TYR A 87 -12.08 7.14 -14.41
N ARG A 88 -11.76 7.06 -15.72
CA ARG A 88 -12.37 7.92 -16.74
C ARG A 88 -13.85 7.54 -16.88
N ALA A 89 -14.75 8.50 -16.63
CA ALA A 89 -16.20 8.40 -16.84
C ALA A 89 -17.01 7.48 -15.90
N ARG A 90 -16.49 7.11 -14.72
CA ARG A 90 -17.31 6.45 -13.68
C ARG A 90 -17.30 7.27 -12.40
N CYS A 91 -18.44 7.89 -12.07
CA CYS A 91 -18.75 8.43 -10.74
C CYS A 91 -18.94 7.29 -9.71
N ILE A 92 -18.12 6.25 -9.76
CA ILE A 92 -18.13 5.20 -8.75
C ILE A 92 -17.41 5.81 -7.56
N GLY A 93 -18.18 6.04 -6.49
CA GLY A 93 -17.70 6.69 -5.27
C GLY A 93 -16.37 6.10 -4.80
N PHE A 94 -15.51 7.00 -4.30
CA PHE A 94 -14.16 6.72 -3.81
C PHE A 94 -14.19 5.64 -2.72
N LYS A 95 -14.15 4.37 -3.12
CA LYS A 95 -13.96 3.26 -2.18
C LYS A 95 -12.47 3.20 -1.89
N ASN A 96 -12.11 3.32 -0.61
CA ASN A 96 -10.74 3.02 -0.23
C ASN A 96 -10.55 1.51 -0.40
N ILE A 97 -9.46 1.11 -1.04
CA ILE A 97 -8.93 -0.24 -0.89
C ILE A 97 -7.76 -0.16 0.08
N VAL A 98 -7.81 -0.97 1.13
CA VAL A 98 -6.83 -1.00 2.21
C VAL A 98 -6.06 -2.31 2.13
N PHE A 99 -4.74 -2.22 1.99
CA PHE A 99 -3.82 -3.34 1.97
C PHE A 99 -3.02 -3.33 3.28
N LYS A 100 -3.19 -4.36 4.11
CA LYS A 100 -2.54 -4.46 5.41
C LYS A 100 -1.34 -5.39 5.34
N LEU A 101 -0.25 -5.00 5.98
CA LEU A 101 0.83 -5.92 6.28
C LEU A 101 0.54 -6.54 7.65
N LEU A 102 0.38 -7.86 7.69
CA LEU A 102 0.23 -8.56 8.96
C LEU A 102 1.55 -8.43 9.73
N PRO A 103 1.50 -8.14 11.04
CA PRO A 103 2.69 -8.19 11.86
C PRO A 103 3.30 -9.59 11.71
N SER A 104 4.61 -9.64 11.45
CA SER A 104 5.32 -10.91 11.46
C SER A 104 5.00 -11.60 12.79
N PRO A 105 4.68 -12.91 12.81
CA PRO A 105 4.56 -13.62 14.08
C PRO A 105 5.84 -13.31 14.85
N ALA A 106 5.70 -12.72 16.04
CA ALA A 106 6.82 -12.49 16.91
C ALA A 106 7.51 -13.85 17.04
N LYS A 107 8.82 -13.91 16.79
CA LYS A 107 9.59 -15.08 17.22
C LYS A 107 9.27 -15.24 18.70
N GLU A 108 8.51 -16.27 19.07
CA GLU A 108 8.44 -16.70 20.45
C GLU A 108 9.90 -16.81 20.89
N LYS A 109 10.29 -15.97 21.83
CA LYS A 109 11.51 -16.22 22.58
C LYS A 109 11.22 -17.53 23.28
N ASN A 110 11.73 -18.63 22.73
CA ASN A 110 11.95 -19.82 23.51
C ASN A 110 12.95 -19.37 24.59
N ASP A 111 12.42 -19.02 25.76
CA ASP A 111 13.16 -18.98 27.00
C ASP A 111 13.53 -20.43 27.32
N ASP A 112 14.53 -20.92 26.60
CA ASP A 112 15.25 -22.14 26.92
C ASP A 112 16.34 -21.73 27.93
N GLN A 113 16.01 -21.85 29.21
CA GLN A 113 17.04 -21.95 30.25
C GLN A 113 16.68 -23.11 31.18
N SER A 114 17.48 -24.17 31.00
CA SER A 114 17.72 -25.29 31.91
C SER A 114 18.20 -24.87 33.29
#